data_AF-V5N6Y6-F1
#
_entry.id   AF-V5N6Y6-F1
#
_cell.length_a   1.000
_cell.length_b   1.000
_cell.length_c   1.000
_cell.angle_alpha   90.00
_cell.angle_beta   90.00
_cell.angle_gamma   90.00
#
_symmetry.space_group_name_H-M   'P 1'
#
loop_
_entity.id
_entity.type
_entity.pdbx_description
1 polymer ?
#
loop_
_entity_poly.entity_id
_entity_poly.type
_entity_poly.pdbx_seq_one_letter_code
_entity_poly.pdbx_strand_id
1 'polypeptide(L)'
;LAAPLGMIEAGASTYAGLLPLILKLDSSNSLHSKDLTSDQAVTSSVKDALRLGCVAVGFTIYPGSAKCFDMMEEAREIIAEAKSYGLAVVLWSYPRGEGISKEGEVAVDTISYAAHMAALPGANIIKVKLPTQRSEKEKIEPQNIESLSKRIEYIKKSCFAGRRIVVFSG
;
A
#
# COMPACT_ATOMS: atom_id res chain seq x y z
N LEU A 1 7.99 12.92 -3.12
CA LEU A 1 6.59 13.28 -2.78
C LEU A 1 5.66 12.27 -3.46
N ALA A 2 4.56 11.85 -2.83
CA ALA A 2 3.55 11.01 -3.46
C ALA A 2 2.19 11.72 -3.45
N ALA A 3 1.55 11.89 -4.60
CA ALA A 3 0.24 12.55 -4.70
C ALA A 3 -0.52 12.09 -5.96
N PRO A 4 -1.86 12.27 -6.02
CA PRO A 4 -2.66 11.99 -7.21
C PRO A 4 -2.35 12.94 -8.37
N LEU A 5 -2.82 12.58 -9.57
CA LEU A 5 -2.51 13.25 -10.85
C LEU A 5 -2.62 14.77 -10.80
N GLY A 6 -3.80 15.31 -10.46
CA GLY A 6 -4.01 16.76 -10.48
C GLY A 6 -3.08 17.53 -9.55
N MET A 7 -2.66 16.94 -8.42
CA MET A 7 -1.71 17.57 -7.51
C MET A 7 -0.29 17.53 -8.07
N ILE A 8 0.10 16.43 -8.70
CA ILE A 8 1.40 16.33 -9.37
C ILE A 8 1.45 17.30 -10.55
N GLU A 9 0.43 17.36 -11.41
CA GLU A 9 0.40 18.28 -12.56
C GLU A 9 0.50 19.74 -12.15
N ALA A 10 -0.11 20.13 -11.03
CA ALA A 10 -0.03 21.49 -10.51
C ALA A 10 1.38 21.90 -10.02
N GLY A 11 2.25 20.93 -9.70
CA GLY A 11 3.59 21.19 -9.17
C GLY A 11 4.74 20.62 -10.00
N ALA A 12 4.48 19.77 -10.99
CA ALA A 12 5.50 18.97 -11.68
C ALA A 12 6.53 19.86 -12.37
N SER A 13 6.10 20.91 -13.07
CA SER A 13 7.01 21.84 -13.75
C SER A 13 7.94 22.58 -12.78
N THR A 14 7.47 22.88 -11.57
CA THR A 14 8.25 23.56 -10.53
C THR A 14 9.26 22.63 -9.86
N TYR A 15 8.90 21.36 -9.66
CA TYR A 15 9.72 20.40 -8.90
C TYR A 15 10.44 19.36 -9.77
N ALA A 16 10.30 19.41 -11.09
CA ALA A 16 10.95 18.50 -12.02
C ALA A 16 12.47 18.51 -11.79
N GLY A 17 13.04 17.31 -11.57
CA GLY A 17 14.47 17.13 -11.30
C GLY A 17 14.95 17.59 -9.92
N LEU A 18 14.14 18.32 -9.14
CA LEU A 18 14.48 18.74 -7.77
C LEU A 18 14.13 17.67 -6.74
N LEU A 19 13.01 16.97 -6.94
CA LEU A 19 12.50 15.95 -6.02
C LEU A 19 12.03 14.71 -6.78
N PRO A 20 12.29 13.48 -6.27
CA PRO A 20 11.66 12.29 -6.80
C PRO A 20 10.14 12.33 -6.52
N LEU A 21 9.35 12.31 -7.59
CA LEU A 21 7.90 12.29 -7.56
C LEU A 21 7.39 10.85 -7.74
N ILE A 22 6.33 10.51 -7.00
CA ILE A 22 5.61 9.24 -7.08
C ILE A 22 4.16 9.55 -7.43
N LEU A 23 3.67 9.05 -8.56
CA LEU A 23 2.27 9.27 -8.94
C LEU A 23 1.38 8.25 -8.24
N LYS A 24 0.46 8.71 -7.39
CA LYS A 24 -0.55 7.86 -6.75
C LYS A 24 -1.72 7.67 -7.72
N LEU A 25 -1.87 6.47 -8.26
CA LEU A 25 -2.76 6.20 -9.40
C LEU A 25 -4.24 6.22 -9.03
N ASP A 26 -4.55 5.78 -7.81
CA ASP A 26 -5.90 5.67 -7.25
C ASP A 26 -6.11 6.59 -6.05
N SER A 27 -7.36 6.99 -5.83
CA SER A 27 -7.77 7.81 -4.71
C SER A 27 -9.13 7.40 -4.16
N SER A 28 -9.27 7.44 -2.83
CA SER A 28 -10.56 7.33 -2.15
C SER A 28 -11.18 8.70 -1.96
N ASN A 29 -12.51 8.80 -1.98
CA ASN A 29 -13.22 9.99 -1.55
C ASN A 29 -13.87 9.77 -0.16
N SER A 30 -13.83 10.77 0.71
CA SER A 30 -14.39 10.69 2.07
C SER A 30 -15.91 10.84 2.13
N LEU A 31 -16.55 11.19 1.01
CA LEU A 31 -18.00 11.30 0.87
C LEU A 31 -18.66 9.93 0.64
N HIS A 32 -17.88 8.93 0.21
CA HIS A 32 -18.33 7.57 0.06
C HIS A 32 -18.70 7.00 1.43
N SER A 33 -19.86 6.33 1.52
CA SER A 33 -20.33 5.78 2.77
C SER A 33 -19.32 4.77 3.32
N LYS A 34 -19.02 4.86 4.62
CA LYS A 34 -18.13 3.94 5.30
C LYS A 34 -18.74 2.55 5.48
N ASP A 35 -20.06 2.43 5.31
CA ASP A 35 -20.80 1.18 5.39
C ASP A 35 -20.78 0.41 4.06
N LEU A 36 -20.26 1.02 2.99
CA LEU A 36 -20.05 0.38 1.70
C LEU A 36 -18.65 -0.25 1.61
N THR A 37 -18.52 -1.18 0.67
CA THR A 37 -17.27 -1.88 0.39
C THR A 37 -16.15 -0.89 0.09
N SER A 38 -15.03 -1.03 0.81
CA SER A 38 -13.89 -0.15 0.67
C SER A 38 -13.18 -0.37 -0.66
N ASP A 39 -13.08 0.71 -1.44
CA ASP A 39 -12.45 0.70 -2.76
C ASP A 39 -11.84 2.08 -3.08
N GLN A 40 -10.95 2.16 -4.06
CA GLN A 40 -10.43 3.41 -4.60
C GLN A 40 -10.59 3.48 -6.10
N ALA A 41 -11.01 4.65 -6.60
CA ALA A 41 -11.09 4.86 -8.03
C ALA A 41 -9.68 5.08 -8.60
N VAL A 42 -9.35 4.38 -9.68
CA VAL A 42 -8.17 4.67 -10.51
C VAL A 42 -8.43 5.98 -11.27
N THR A 43 -7.58 6.97 -11.05
CA THR A 43 -7.72 8.33 -11.60
C THR A 43 -6.60 8.72 -12.55
N SER A 44 -5.60 7.86 -12.73
CA SER A 44 -4.48 8.06 -13.66
C SER A 44 -3.81 6.77 -14.06
N SER A 45 -2.91 6.84 -15.03
CA SER A 45 -2.21 5.69 -15.61
C SER A 45 -0.70 5.74 -15.36
N VAL A 46 -0.02 4.61 -15.61
CA VAL A 46 1.45 4.55 -15.61
C VAL A 46 2.05 5.53 -16.64
N LYS A 47 1.38 5.73 -17.78
CA LYS A 47 1.82 6.68 -18.81
C LYS A 47 1.80 8.12 -18.34
N ASP A 48 0.88 8.49 -17.45
CA ASP A 48 0.88 9.81 -16.83
C ASP A 48 2.12 10.00 -15.95
N ALA A 49 2.53 8.97 -15.22
CA ALA A 49 3.74 9.01 -14.41
C ALA A 49 4.99 9.26 -15.28
N LEU A 50 5.08 8.61 -16.43
CA LEU A 50 6.17 8.83 -17.39
C LEU A 50 6.17 10.25 -17.96
N ARG A 51 5.00 10.70 -18.42
CA ARG A 51 4.82 12.06 -18.96
C ARG A 51 5.25 13.14 -17.96
N LEU A 52 5.03 12.91 -16.67
CA LEU A 52 5.34 13.84 -15.59
C LEU A 52 6.74 13.63 -14.98
N GLY A 53 7.53 12.69 -15.49
CA GLY A 53 8.89 12.42 -15.00
C GLY A 53 8.91 11.83 -13.58
N CYS A 54 7.86 11.12 -13.17
CA CYS A 54 7.82 10.44 -11.89
C CYS A 54 8.80 9.25 -11.89
N VAL A 55 9.40 8.96 -10.73
CA VAL A 55 10.34 7.84 -10.55
C VAL A 55 9.65 6.55 -10.11
N ALA A 56 8.38 6.65 -9.72
CA ALA A 56 7.58 5.53 -9.25
C ALA A 56 6.09 5.80 -9.42
N VAL A 57 5.31 4.72 -9.38
CA VAL A 57 3.85 4.77 -9.22
C VAL A 57 3.44 4.20 -7.87
N GLY A 58 2.26 4.60 -7.43
CA GLY A 58 1.66 4.19 -6.18
C GLY A 58 0.24 3.68 -6.35
N PHE A 59 -0.09 2.59 -5.66
CA PHE A 59 -1.45 2.04 -5.68
C PHE A 59 -1.92 1.60 -4.27
N THR A 60 -3.20 1.76 -3.93
CA THR A 60 -3.76 1.21 -2.67
C THR A 60 -4.41 -0.13 -2.92
N ILE A 61 -4.19 -1.08 -2.02
CA ILE A 61 -5.02 -2.28 -1.92
C ILE A 61 -5.66 -2.36 -0.54
N TYR A 62 -6.88 -2.90 -0.49
CA TYR A 62 -7.59 -3.21 0.74
C TYR A 62 -7.81 -4.71 0.89
N PRO A 63 -6.86 -5.46 1.50
CA PRO A 63 -6.97 -6.91 1.67
C PRO A 63 -8.22 -7.42 2.39
N GLY A 64 -8.86 -6.60 3.22
CA GLY A 64 -10.07 -6.99 3.95
C GLY A 64 -11.37 -6.73 3.19
N SER A 65 -11.31 -6.04 2.05
CA SER A 65 -12.47 -5.61 1.26
C SER A 65 -13.03 -6.75 0.44
N ALA A 66 -14.35 -6.77 0.23
CA ALA A 66 -14.99 -7.64 -0.76
C ALA A 66 -14.46 -7.41 -2.20
N LYS A 67 -13.80 -6.26 -2.46
CA LYS A 67 -13.13 -5.91 -3.72
C LYS A 67 -11.64 -6.26 -3.76
N CYS A 68 -11.11 -7.01 -2.80
CA CYS A 68 -9.66 -7.22 -2.70
C CYS A 68 -9.06 -7.90 -3.93
N PHE A 69 -9.74 -8.85 -4.57
CA PHE A 69 -9.21 -9.54 -5.74
C PHE A 69 -9.16 -8.64 -6.96
N ASP A 70 -10.22 -7.86 -7.22
CA ASP A 70 -10.25 -6.85 -8.29
C ASP A 70 -9.05 -5.88 -8.15
N MET A 71 -8.85 -5.30 -6.96
CA MET A 71 -7.69 -4.41 -6.68
C MET A 71 -6.33 -5.10 -6.84
N MET A 72 -6.23 -6.39 -6.51
CA MET A 72 -4.99 -7.15 -6.65
C MET A 72 -4.66 -7.44 -8.13
N GLU A 73 -5.68 -7.68 -8.95
CA GLU A 73 -5.53 -7.87 -10.39
C GLU A 73 -5.16 -6.55 -11.08
N GLU A 74 -5.78 -5.43 -10.69
CA GLU A 74 -5.37 -4.08 -11.11
C GLU A 74 -3.92 -3.79 -10.71
N ALA A 75 -3.54 -4.09 -9.47
CA ALA A 75 -2.17 -3.92 -9.00
C ALA A 75 -1.17 -4.76 -9.82
N ARG A 76 -1.52 -6.00 -10.19
CA ARG A 76 -0.69 -6.86 -11.06
C ARG A 76 -0.44 -6.20 -12.41
N GLU A 77 -1.46 -5.63 -13.03
CA GLU A 77 -1.37 -4.95 -14.33
C GLU A 77 -0.51 -3.70 -14.26
N ILE A 78 -0.80 -2.83 -13.30
CA ILE A 78 -0.03 -1.62 -13.01
C ILE A 78 1.44 -1.97 -12.76
N ILE A 79 1.71 -3.03 -11.98
CA ILE A 79 3.09 -3.44 -11.67
C ILE A 79 3.81 -3.92 -12.91
N ALA A 80 3.15 -4.73 -13.75
CA ALA A 80 3.75 -5.22 -14.98
C ALA A 80 4.09 -4.05 -15.93
N GLU A 81 3.17 -3.12 -16.13
CA GLU A 81 3.37 -1.94 -16.98
C GLU A 81 4.47 -1.02 -16.42
N ALA A 82 4.40 -0.65 -15.14
CA ALA A 82 5.40 0.21 -14.50
C ALA A 82 6.82 -0.35 -14.60
N LYS A 83 6.99 -1.66 -14.33
CA LYS A 83 8.28 -2.33 -14.44
C LYS A 83 8.79 -2.40 -15.88
N SER A 84 7.90 -2.50 -16.87
CA SER A 84 8.30 -2.47 -18.28
C SER A 84 8.96 -1.14 -18.68
N TYR A 85 8.66 -0.08 -17.95
CA TYR A 85 9.26 1.25 -18.12
C TYR A 85 10.35 1.58 -17.09
N GLY A 86 10.71 0.64 -16.21
CA GLY A 86 11.73 0.86 -15.17
C GLY A 86 11.25 1.69 -13.97
N LEU A 87 9.95 1.92 -13.82
CA LEU A 87 9.39 2.62 -12.66
C LEU A 87 9.31 1.70 -11.44
N ALA A 88 9.65 2.22 -10.26
CA ALA A 88 9.39 1.52 -9.02
C ALA A 88 7.88 1.54 -8.69
N VAL A 89 7.41 0.54 -7.94
CA VAL A 89 6.02 0.46 -7.49
C VAL A 89 5.94 0.45 -5.98
N VAL A 90 5.11 1.33 -5.45
CA VAL A 90 4.76 1.41 -4.04
C VAL A 90 3.31 0.94 -3.86
N LEU A 91 3.09 -0.10 -3.07
CA LEU A 91 1.75 -0.52 -2.67
C LEU A 91 1.44 -0.07 -1.24
N TRP A 92 0.36 0.68 -1.08
CA TRP A 92 -0.26 0.95 0.21
C TRP A 92 -1.19 -0.22 0.52
N SER A 93 -0.80 -1.06 1.47
CA SER A 93 -1.60 -2.22 1.86
C SER A 93 -2.26 -1.97 3.20
N TYR A 94 -3.56 -1.68 3.16
CA TYR A 94 -4.32 -1.33 4.35
C TYR A 94 -5.43 -2.36 4.56
N PRO A 95 -5.36 -3.20 5.60
CA PRO A 95 -6.33 -4.26 5.80
C PRO A 95 -7.65 -3.72 6.36
N ARG A 96 -8.39 -2.99 5.53
CA ARG A 96 -9.74 -2.51 5.80
C ARG A 96 -10.73 -3.36 5.00
N GLY A 97 -11.89 -3.61 5.58
CA GLY A 97 -13.06 -4.15 4.89
C GLY A 97 -13.92 -5.00 5.82
N GLU A 98 -14.90 -5.67 5.24
CA GLU A 98 -16.02 -6.34 5.92
C GLU A 98 -15.56 -7.49 6.83
N GLY A 99 -14.40 -8.09 6.54
CA GLY A 99 -13.86 -9.22 7.30
C GLY A 99 -12.89 -8.86 8.44
N ILE A 100 -12.79 -7.58 8.84
CA ILE A 100 -11.79 -7.09 9.81
C ILE A 100 -12.42 -6.03 10.72
N SER A 101 -12.27 -6.17 12.04
CA SER A 101 -12.74 -5.14 12.99
C SER A 101 -11.92 -3.85 12.90
N LYS A 102 -12.42 -2.76 13.48
CA LYS A 102 -11.72 -1.48 13.41
C LYS A 102 -10.34 -1.52 14.09
N GLU A 103 -10.25 -2.21 15.22
CA GLU A 103 -9.01 -2.46 15.94
C GLU A 103 -8.16 -3.50 15.21
N GLY A 104 -8.79 -4.45 14.53
CA GLY A 104 -8.15 -5.44 13.67
C GLY A 104 -7.37 -4.84 12.50
N GLU A 105 -7.77 -3.66 11.98
CA GLU A 105 -7.04 -2.94 10.91
C GLU A 105 -5.59 -2.60 11.30
N VAL A 106 -5.27 -2.59 12.60
CA VAL A 106 -3.94 -2.28 13.15
C VAL A 106 -3.38 -3.42 14.02
N ALA A 107 -3.98 -4.60 13.96
CA ALA A 107 -3.42 -5.80 14.59
C ALA A 107 -2.18 -6.30 13.82
N VAL A 108 -1.23 -6.89 14.55
CA VAL A 108 0.09 -7.26 14.00
C VAL A 108 0.01 -8.39 12.98
N ASP A 109 -0.84 -9.40 13.21
CA ASP A 109 -1.12 -10.49 12.27
C ASP A 109 -1.80 -9.96 11.00
N THR A 110 -2.80 -9.10 11.17
CA THR A 110 -3.53 -8.50 10.04
C THR A 110 -2.61 -7.65 9.16
N ILE A 111 -1.79 -6.77 9.75
CA ILE A 111 -0.83 -5.96 8.99
C ILE A 111 0.23 -6.85 8.34
N SER A 112 0.71 -7.88 9.04
CA SER A 112 1.69 -8.82 8.51
C SER A 112 1.18 -9.53 7.25
N TYR A 113 -0.07 -10.00 7.28
CA TYR A 113 -0.71 -10.64 6.14
C TYR A 113 -0.96 -9.65 4.99
N ALA A 114 -1.42 -8.44 5.30
CA ALA A 114 -1.60 -7.37 4.31
C ALA A 114 -0.28 -7.01 3.61
N ALA A 115 0.81 -6.93 4.36
CA ALA A 115 2.15 -6.69 3.82
C ALA A 115 2.59 -7.84 2.90
N HIS A 116 2.35 -9.08 3.32
CA HIS A 116 2.61 -10.26 2.50
C HIS A 116 1.84 -10.23 1.18
N MET A 117 0.53 -9.93 1.21
CA MET A 117 -0.29 -9.82 -0.01
C MET A 117 0.27 -8.80 -1.00
N ALA A 118 0.73 -7.63 -0.54
CA ALA A 118 1.37 -6.65 -1.40
C ALA A 118 2.73 -7.11 -1.98
N ALA A 119 3.41 -8.05 -1.31
CA ALA A 119 4.64 -8.64 -1.79
C ALA A 119 4.40 -9.63 -2.94
N LEU A 120 3.25 -10.30 -2.98
CA LEU A 120 2.89 -11.32 -3.99
C LEU A 120 2.94 -10.81 -5.44
N PRO A 121 2.31 -9.66 -5.82
CA PRO A 121 2.41 -9.14 -7.18
C PRO A 121 3.76 -8.46 -7.45
N GLY A 122 4.65 -8.40 -6.45
CA GLY A 122 6.03 -7.99 -6.61
C GLY A 122 6.28 -6.50 -6.43
N ALA A 123 5.54 -5.81 -5.55
CA ALA A 123 5.81 -4.44 -5.16
C ALA A 123 7.29 -4.22 -4.76
N ASN A 124 7.85 -3.05 -5.06
CA ASN A 124 9.20 -2.70 -4.61
C ASN A 124 9.16 -2.22 -3.15
N ILE A 125 8.19 -1.36 -2.85
CA ILE A 125 7.98 -0.76 -1.54
C ILE A 125 6.55 -1.07 -1.09
N ILE A 126 6.42 -1.49 0.16
CA ILE A 126 5.13 -1.83 0.78
C ILE A 126 4.91 -0.86 1.94
N LYS A 127 3.84 -0.07 1.86
CA LYS A 127 3.47 0.88 2.90
C LYS A 127 2.30 0.35 3.71
N VAL A 128 2.50 0.24 5.02
CA VAL A 128 1.52 -0.27 5.99
C VAL A 128 1.40 0.65 7.19
N LYS A 129 0.36 0.45 8.01
CA LYS A 129 0.22 1.15 9.30
C LYS A 129 1.19 0.58 10.35
N LEU A 130 1.49 1.38 11.37
CA LEU A 130 2.18 0.88 12.56
C LEU A 130 1.29 -0.13 13.32
N PRO A 131 1.81 -1.31 13.70
CA PRO A 131 1.04 -2.33 14.39
C PRO A 131 0.93 -2.08 15.91
N THR A 132 -0.25 -2.41 16.43
CA THR A 132 -0.50 -2.56 17.87
C THR A 132 -0.05 -3.95 18.36
N GLN A 133 -0.06 -4.17 19.68
CA GLN A 133 0.21 -5.49 20.30
C GLN A 133 -0.93 -6.50 20.15
N ARG A 134 -2.00 -6.17 19.42
CA ARG A 134 -3.17 -7.02 19.27
C ARG A 134 -2.97 -8.04 18.14
N SER A 135 -3.57 -9.22 18.32
CA SER A 135 -3.87 -10.18 17.26
C SER A 135 -5.37 -10.19 16.96
N GLU A 136 -5.76 -10.36 15.71
CA GLU A 136 -7.17 -10.40 15.28
C GLU A 136 -7.62 -11.82 14.90
N LYS A 137 -6.88 -12.48 14.00
CA LYS A 137 -7.21 -13.80 13.44
C LYS A 137 -6.24 -14.88 13.92
N GLU A 138 -4.95 -14.56 13.97
CA GLU A 138 -3.91 -15.51 14.37
C GLU A 138 -3.36 -15.14 15.76
N LYS A 139 -3.40 -16.10 16.70
CA LYS A 139 -2.79 -15.89 18.02
C LYS A 139 -1.27 -15.89 17.88
N ILE A 140 -0.67 -14.75 18.25
CA ILE A 140 0.77 -14.61 18.33
C ILE A 140 1.15 -14.51 19.80
N GLU A 141 2.12 -15.34 20.18
CA GLU A 141 2.75 -15.34 21.50
C GLU A 141 3.15 -13.91 21.94
N PRO A 142 2.69 -13.41 23.10
CA PRO A 142 2.90 -12.01 23.52
C PRO A 142 4.37 -11.56 23.50
N GLN A 143 5.28 -12.43 23.92
CA GLN A 143 6.73 -12.19 23.92
C GLN A 143 7.29 -11.90 22.52
N ASN A 144 6.64 -12.35 21.46
CA ASN A 144 7.06 -12.11 20.07
C ASN A 144 6.60 -10.77 19.52
N ILE A 145 5.71 -10.05 20.22
CA ILE A 145 5.12 -8.78 19.75
C ILE A 145 5.12 -7.69 20.83
N GLU A 146 5.75 -7.93 21.97
CA GLU A 146 5.79 -7.01 23.12
C GLU A 146 6.37 -5.63 22.74
N SER A 147 7.50 -5.58 22.03
CA SER A 147 8.13 -4.31 21.64
C SER A 147 7.71 -3.91 20.23
N LEU A 148 7.71 -2.60 19.95
CA LEU A 148 7.47 -2.12 18.59
C LEU A 148 8.49 -2.69 17.59
N SER A 149 9.75 -2.84 18.00
CA SER A 149 10.81 -3.43 17.16
C SER A 149 10.49 -4.87 16.76
N LYS A 150 10.02 -5.70 17.70
CA LYS A 150 9.61 -7.08 17.42
C LYS A 150 8.41 -7.16 16.48
N ARG A 151 7.43 -6.25 16.64
CA ARG A 151 6.29 -6.17 15.70
C ARG A 151 6.72 -5.77 14.28
N ILE A 152 7.63 -4.81 14.17
CA ILE A 152 8.21 -4.41 12.87
C ILE A 152 8.98 -5.57 12.24
N GLU A 153 9.79 -6.28 13.02
CA GLU A 153 10.54 -7.45 12.55
C GLU A 153 9.60 -8.55 12.04
N TYR A 154 8.54 -8.84 12.79
CA TYR A 154 7.52 -9.82 12.43
C TYR A 154 6.89 -9.50 11.06
N ILE A 155 6.51 -8.25 10.83
CA ILE A 155 5.93 -7.81 9.54
C ILE A 155 6.98 -7.86 8.42
N LYS A 156 8.21 -7.41 8.66
CA LYS A 156 9.27 -7.49 7.64
C LYS A 156 9.57 -8.93 7.23
N LYS A 157 9.42 -9.89 8.16
CA LYS A 157 9.60 -11.31 7.89
C LYS A 157 8.57 -11.84 6.89
N SER A 158 7.31 -11.40 6.95
CA SER A 158 6.26 -11.82 6.01
C SER A 158 6.49 -11.31 4.59
N CYS A 159 7.25 -10.22 4.45
CA CYS A 159 7.71 -9.66 3.18
C CYS A 159 9.00 -10.34 2.66
N PHE A 160 8.96 -11.68 2.58
CA PHE A 160 10.05 -12.54 2.11
C PHE A 160 11.36 -12.37 2.90
N ALA A 161 11.29 -12.43 4.23
CA ALA A 161 12.44 -12.27 5.12
C ALA A 161 13.19 -10.94 4.90
N GLY A 162 12.45 -9.84 4.67
CA GLY A 162 13.02 -8.51 4.46
C GLY A 162 13.56 -8.24 3.07
N ARG A 163 13.28 -9.10 2.07
CA ARG A 163 13.66 -8.84 0.65
C ARG A 163 12.82 -7.74 -0.02
N ARG A 164 11.75 -7.27 0.63
CA ARG A 164 10.99 -6.08 0.21
C ARG A 164 11.18 -4.94 1.20
N ILE A 165 11.17 -3.71 0.71
CA ILE A 165 11.22 -2.52 1.56
C ILE A 165 9.83 -2.33 2.16
N VAL A 166 9.75 -2.30 3.49
CA VAL A 166 8.51 -2.03 4.22
C VAL A 166 8.63 -0.68 4.91
N VAL A 167 7.68 0.21 4.66
CA VAL A 167 7.58 1.54 5.26
C VAL A 167 6.33 1.59 6.14
N PHE A 168 6.50 2.07 7.36
CA PHE A 168 5.41 2.18 8.33
C PHE A 168 4.94 3.64 8.40
N SER A 169 3.62 3.85 8.42
CA SER A 169 3.01 5.15 8.72
C SER A 169 2.21 5.10 10.01
N GLY A 170 2.39 6.14 10.83
CA GLY A 170 1.58 6.48 12.00
C GLY A 170 0.94 7.83 11.79
#